data_AF-A0A496UY47-F1
#
_entry.id   AF-A0A496UY47-F1
#
_cell.length_a   1.000
_cell.length_b   1.000
_cell.length_c   1.000
_cell.angle_alpha   90.00
_cell.angle_beta   90.00
_cell.angle_gamma   90.00
#
_symmetry.space_group_name_H-M   'P 1'
#
loop_
_entity.id
_entity.type
_entity.pdbx_description
1 polymer ?
#
loop_
_entity_poly.entity_id
_entity_poly.type
_entity_poly.pdbx_seq_one_letter_code
_entity_poly.pdbx_strand_id
1 'polypeptide(L)'
;MLGRVVWIFASRKDIDKAYNEFHQNTSPFENRLSLKRLGLLEPKEAEAVIQLGQLTAEEAPLMRRWAGRHPFFLQLLGRCLLDGRDNPVQKILDEFQNEADKRLRRIWGHLNQTEQQALKNGVSGQSATLRSLRSRGLVTEEGHLFGQVLEEWLKEQPEN
;
A
#
# COMPACT_ATOMS: atom_id res chain seq x y z
N MET A 1 27.01 -18.66 20.74
CA MET A 1 25.66 -18.70 20.18
C MET A 1 25.71 -18.02 18.82
N LEU A 2 25.64 -18.77 17.72
CA LEU A 2 25.54 -18.16 16.39
C LEU A 2 24.16 -17.52 16.28
N GLY A 3 24.13 -16.20 16.14
CA GLY A 3 22.91 -15.42 15.98
C GLY A 3 22.08 -15.93 14.81
N ARG A 4 20.76 -15.85 14.94
CA ARG A 4 19.81 -16.26 13.90
C ARG A 4 20.07 -15.44 12.63
N VAL A 5 20.50 -16.09 11.56
CA VAL A 5 20.58 -15.47 10.24
C VAL A 5 19.19 -15.44 9.63
N VAL A 6 18.68 -14.25 9.32
CA VAL A 6 17.38 -14.04 8.66
C VAL A 6 17.64 -13.51 7.25
N TRP A 7 17.23 -14.27 6.25
CA TRP A 7 17.25 -13.85 4.85
C TRP A 7 15.90 -13.28 4.48
N ILE A 8 15.86 -12.02 4.05
CA ILE A 8 14.63 -11.34 3.60
C ILE A 8 14.67 -11.27 2.07
N PHE A 9 13.69 -11.87 1.43
CA PHE A 9 13.50 -11.81 -0.03
C PHE A 9 12.29 -10.94 -0.35
N ALA A 10 12.46 -9.95 -1.22
CA ALA A 10 11.39 -9.11 -1.74
C ALA A 10 11.22 -9.37 -3.24
N SER A 11 10.06 -9.86 -3.65
CA SER A 11 9.72 -10.14 -5.04
C SER A 11 8.42 -9.44 -5.44
N ARG A 12 8.34 -9.04 -6.72
CA ARG A 12 7.10 -8.54 -7.34
C ARG A 12 6.17 -9.67 -7.81
N LYS A 13 6.70 -10.88 -7.96
CA LYS A 13 5.96 -12.09 -8.32
C LYS A 13 5.76 -12.93 -7.06
N ASP A 14 4.65 -13.67 -7.01
CA ASP A 14 4.45 -14.66 -5.95
C ASP A 14 5.63 -15.63 -5.93
N ILE A 15 6.21 -15.88 -4.75
CA ILE A 15 7.44 -16.68 -4.67
C ILE A 15 7.15 -18.10 -5.18
N ASP A 16 5.93 -18.59 -4.96
CA ASP A 16 5.46 -19.88 -5.45
C ASP A 16 5.39 -19.91 -6.98
N LYS A 17 5.01 -18.78 -7.62
CA LYS A 17 5.03 -18.67 -9.09
C LYS A 17 6.45 -18.63 -9.63
N ALA A 18 7.33 -17.83 -9.04
CA ALA A 18 8.74 -17.82 -9.44
C ALA A 18 9.35 -19.22 -9.26
N TYR A 19 9.03 -19.89 -8.16
CA TYR A 19 9.51 -21.22 -7.86
C TYR A 19 9.02 -22.26 -8.88
N ASN A 20 7.72 -22.29 -9.19
CA ASN A 20 7.14 -23.19 -10.20
C ASN A 20 7.63 -22.90 -11.62
N GLU A 21 7.98 -21.65 -11.93
CA GLU A 21 8.50 -21.23 -13.24
C GLU A 21 9.97 -21.66 -13.44
N PHE A 22 10.74 -21.84 -12.35
CA PHE A 22 12.18 -22.11 -12.43
C PHE A 22 12.64 -23.48 -11.89
N HIS A 23 11.82 -24.24 -11.14
CA HIS A 23 12.23 -25.51 -10.53
C HIS A 23 11.26 -26.65 -10.85
N GLN A 24 11.77 -27.69 -11.55
CA GLN A 24 11.04 -28.93 -11.88
C GLN A 24 11.31 -30.09 -10.93
N ASN A 25 12.19 -29.94 -9.93
CA ASN A 25 12.47 -30.97 -8.93
C ASN A 25 12.52 -30.35 -7.52
N THR A 26 11.89 -31.04 -6.58
CA THR A 26 11.67 -30.72 -5.16
C THR A 26 12.84 -29.96 -4.51
N SER A 27 12.56 -28.82 -3.88
CA SER A 27 13.57 -27.97 -3.23
C SER A 27 13.74 -28.28 -1.76
N PRO A 28 14.97 -28.16 -1.22
CA PRO A 28 15.25 -28.27 0.22
C PRO A 28 14.56 -27.19 1.09
N PHE A 29 13.85 -26.22 0.50
CA PHE A 29 13.17 -25.14 1.22
C PHE A 29 11.71 -25.45 1.64
N GLU A 30 11.12 -26.56 1.18
CA GLU A 30 9.73 -26.93 1.49
C GLU A 30 9.45 -27.01 3.00
N ASN A 31 10.46 -27.24 3.83
CA ASN A 31 10.29 -27.37 5.29
C ASN A 31 10.45 -26.08 6.11
N ARG A 32 10.78 -24.91 5.52
CA ARG A 32 11.12 -23.71 6.33
C ARG A 32 10.67 -22.33 5.80
N LEU A 33 9.89 -22.26 4.72
CA LEU A 33 9.41 -20.99 4.19
C LEU A 33 8.06 -20.60 4.82
N SER A 34 8.09 -19.65 5.75
CA SER A 34 6.88 -18.91 6.13
C SER A 34 6.66 -17.78 5.13
N LEU A 35 5.64 -17.90 4.29
CA LEU A 35 5.25 -16.81 3.40
C LEU A 35 4.38 -15.81 4.16
N LYS A 36 4.89 -14.59 4.32
CA LYS A 36 4.14 -13.45 4.87
C LYS A 36 3.90 -12.46 3.75
N ARG A 37 2.64 -12.36 3.30
CA ARG A 37 2.23 -11.31 2.36
C ARG A 37 2.01 -10.02 3.16
N LEU A 38 2.76 -8.99 2.80
CA LEU A 38 2.68 -7.67 3.43
C LEU A 38 1.57 -6.86 2.75
N GLY A 39 0.53 -6.52 3.51
CA GLY A 39 -0.54 -5.63 3.10
C GLY A 39 -0.33 -4.23 3.68
N LEU A 40 -1.39 -3.67 4.28
CA LEU A 40 -1.24 -2.49 5.12
C LEU A 40 -0.36 -2.80 6.34
N LEU A 41 0.34 -1.78 6.82
CA LEU A 41 1.03 -1.87 8.11
C LEU A 41 0.00 -2.07 9.21
N GLU A 42 0.38 -2.81 10.24
CA GLU A 42 -0.37 -2.84 11.49
C GLU A 42 -0.45 -1.41 12.09
N PRO A 43 -1.51 -1.06 12.86
CA PRO A 43 -1.75 0.32 13.27
C PRO A 43 -0.60 0.97 14.04
N LYS A 44 0.06 0.21 14.92
CA LYS A 44 1.18 0.73 15.74
C LYS A 44 2.42 0.99 14.89
N GLU A 45 2.66 0.17 13.89
CA GLU A 45 3.78 0.23 12.98
C GLU A 45 3.61 1.39 12.00
N ALA A 46 2.40 1.62 11.50
CA ALA A 46 2.09 2.81 10.71
C ALA A 46 2.35 4.10 11.51
N GLU A 47 1.91 4.13 12.76
CA GLU A 47 2.14 5.28 13.65
C GLU A 47 3.64 5.47 13.95
N ALA A 48 4.39 4.38 14.16
CA ALA A 48 5.84 4.45 14.34
C ALA A 48 6.54 5.05 13.10
N VAL A 49 6.10 4.69 11.88
CA VAL A 49 6.62 5.30 10.64
C VAL A 49 6.31 6.79 10.57
N ILE A 50 5.10 7.21 10.93
CA ILE A 50 4.70 8.63 10.95
C ILE A 50 5.57 9.41 11.95
N GLN A 51 5.81 8.85 13.13
CA GLN A 51 6.63 9.48 14.17
C GLN A 51 8.11 9.59 13.79
N LEU A 52 8.65 8.59 13.08
CA LEU A 52 10.02 8.64 12.55
C LEU A 52 10.26 9.81 11.57
N GLY A 53 9.21 10.29 10.91
CA GLY A 53 9.29 11.38 9.94
C GLY A 53 9.59 12.77 10.52
N GLN A 54 9.66 12.92 11.86
CA GLN A 54 9.88 14.22 12.54
C GLN A 54 8.95 15.33 12.00
N LEU A 55 7.68 14.95 11.86
CA LEU A 55 6.63 15.79 11.29
C LEU A 55 6.09 16.78 12.32
N THR A 56 5.55 17.89 11.84
CA THR A 56 4.80 18.83 12.69
C THR A 56 3.47 18.22 13.14
N ALA A 57 2.84 18.85 14.13
CA ALA A 57 1.52 18.46 14.61
C ALA A 57 0.42 18.56 13.51
N GLU A 58 0.64 19.37 12.48
CA GLU A 58 -0.28 19.54 11.35
C GLU A 58 -0.03 18.53 10.22
N GLU A 59 1.24 18.12 10.04
CA GLU A 59 1.66 17.17 9.01
C GLU A 59 1.24 15.72 9.32
N ALA A 60 1.35 15.29 10.59
CA ALA A 60 1.03 13.91 10.97
C ALA A 60 -0.45 13.52 10.71
N PRO A 61 -1.46 14.35 11.01
CA PRO A 61 -2.85 14.11 10.61
C PRO A 61 -3.03 13.96 9.09
N LEU A 62 -2.29 14.73 8.28
CA LEU A 62 -2.34 14.59 6.81
C LEU A 62 -1.88 13.21 6.38
N MET A 63 -0.79 12.69 6.96
CA MET A 63 -0.31 11.35 6.66
C MET A 63 -1.34 10.26 6.98
N ARG A 64 -1.98 10.33 8.16
CA ARG A 64 -3.02 9.37 8.54
C ARG A 64 -4.21 9.41 7.59
N ARG A 65 -4.66 10.60 7.19
CA ARG A 65 -5.81 10.77 6.30
C ARG A 65 -5.53 10.31 4.87
N TRP A 66 -4.43 10.78 4.30
CA TRP A 66 -4.16 10.62 2.87
C TRP A 66 -3.53 9.27 2.53
N ALA A 67 -2.56 8.83 3.33
CA ALA A 67 -1.82 7.59 3.08
C ALA A 67 -2.28 6.41 3.97
N GLY A 68 -3.01 6.69 5.05
CA GLY A 68 -3.50 5.68 5.99
C GLY A 68 -2.38 4.83 6.55
N ARG A 69 -2.45 3.51 6.31
CA ARG A 69 -1.42 2.53 6.75
C ARG A 69 -0.61 1.95 5.62
N HIS A 70 -0.70 2.51 4.41
CA HIS A 70 -0.01 1.94 3.26
C HIS A 70 1.45 2.41 3.22
N PRO A 71 2.45 1.50 3.34
CA PRO A 71 3.85 1.88 3.57
C PRO A 71 4.44 2.75 2.44
N PHE A 72 4.15 2.39 1.18
CA PHE A 72 4.59 3.18 0.02
C PHE A 72 4.04 4.62 0.06
N PHE A 73 2.74 4.81 0.28
CA PHE A 73 2.13 6.14 0.26
C PHE A 73 2.49 6.95 1.50
N LEU A 74 2.74 6.31 2.64
CA LEU A 74 3.30 6.97 3.82
C LEU A 74 4.68 7.54 3.52
N GLN A 75 5.58 6.76 2.91
CA GLN A 75 6.91 7.26 2.52
C GLN A 75 6.82 8.37 1.46
N LEU A 76 5.96 8.21 0.47
CA LEU A 76 5.78 9.20 -0.60
C LEU A 76 5.28 10.53 -0.04
N LEU A 77 4.19 10.52 0.73
CA LEU A 77 3.64 11.74 1.32
C LEU A 77 4.60 12.35 2.35
N GLY A 78 5.27 11.53 3.17
CA GLY A 78 6.28 12.01 4.10
C GLY A 78 7.40 12.77 3.39
N ARG A 79 7.90 12.26 2.26
CA ARG A 79 8.87 12.98 1.43
C ARG A 79 8.30 14.30 0.90
N CYS A 80 7.11 14.29 0.29
CA CYS A 80 6.50 15.51 -0.23
C CYS A 80 6.32 16.58 0.86
N LEU A 81 5.92 16.19 2.07
CA LEU A 81 5.78 17.10 3.21
C LEU A 81 7.13 17.70 3.61
N LEU A 82 8.19 16.89 3.70
CA LEU A 82 9.53 17.36 4.06
C LEU A 82 10.14 18.29 3.00
N ASP A 83 10.04 17.91 1.73
CA ASP A 83 10.58 18.70 0.61
C ASP A 83 9.77 20.00 0.40
N GLY A 84 8.49 19.97 0.75
CA GLY A 84 7.53 21.02 0.47
C GLY A 84 7.23 21.98 1.61
N ARG A 85 7.94 21.94 2.75
CA ARG A 85 7.56 22.68 3.99
C ARG A 85 7.32 24.18 3.83
N ASP A 86 8.01 24.81 2.88
CA ASP A 86 7.84 26.25 2.60
C ASP A 86 6.69 26.56 1.64
N ASN A 87 5.95 25.54 1.19
CA ASN A 87 4.82 25.66 0.27
C ASN A 87 3.48 25.52 1.02
N PRO A 88 2.39 26.07 0.45
CA PRO A 88 1.04 25.77 0.91
C PRO A 88 0.76 24.26 0.85
N VAL A 89 0.12 23.72 1.89
CA VAL A 89 -0.24 22.29 2.02
C VAL A 89 -0.91 21.74 0.76
N GLN A 90 -1.80 22.52 0.13
CA GLN A 90 -2.48 22.08 -1.09
C GLN A 90 -1.50 21.73 -2.21
N LYS A 91 -0.47 22.56 -2.43
CA LYS A 91 0.55 22.31 -3.45
C LYS A 91 1.33 21.02 -3.19
N ILE A 92 1.60 20.72 -1.92
CA ILE A 92 2.24 19.47 -1.50
C ILE A 92 1.34 18.26 -1.80
N LEU A 93 0.04 18.39 -1.50
CA LEU A 93 -0.94 17.33 -1.78
C LEU A 93 -1.14 17.10 -3.28
N ASP A 94 -1.09 18.16 -4.10
CA ASP A 94 -1.17 18.05 -5.56
C ASP A 94 0.06 17.29 -6.11
N GLU A 95 1.26 17.60 -5.62
CA GLU A 95 2.47 16.86 -5.97
C GLU A 95 2.40 15.39 -5.55
N PHE A 96 1.98 15.13 -4.32
CA PHE A 96 1.76 13.78 -3.81
C PHE A 96 0.77 12.98 -4.68
N GLN A 97 -0.36 13.57 -5.05
CA GLN A 97 -1.37 12.92 -5.88
C GLN A 97 -0.85 12.65 -7.31
N ASN A 98 -0.14 13.60 -7.91
CA ASN A 98 0.49 13.43 -9.23
C ASN A 98 1.47 12.25 -9.25
N GLU A 99 2.25 12.07 -8.18
CA GLU A 99 3.16 10.94 -8.06
C GLU A 99 2.45 9.63 -7.72
N ALA A 100 1.41 9.69 -6.88
CA ALA A 100 0.57 8.57 -6.52
C ALA A 100 -0.14 7.96 -7.74
N ASP A 101 -0.60 8.80 -8.68
CA ASP A 101 -1.32 8.38 -9.89
C ASP A 101 -0.56 7.29 -10.67
N LYS A 102 0.74 7.47 -10.91
CA LYS A 102 1.58 6.48 -11.62
C LYS A 102 1.55 5.12 -10.93
N ARG A 103 1.60 5.11 -9.60
CA ARG A 103 1.56 3.87 -8.83
C ARG A 103 0.16 3.25 -8.84
N LEU A 104 -0.87 4.06 -8.68
CA LEU A 104 -2.27 3.62 -8.63
C LEU A 104 -2.73 3.06 -9.98
N ARG A 105 -2.41 3.72 -11.10
CA ARG A 105 -2.64 3.17 -12.46
C ARG A 105 -2.01 1.81 -12.66
N ARG A 106 -0.77 1.64 -12.19
CA ARG A 106 -0.09 0.35 -12.27
C ARG A 106 -0.80 -0.72 -11.43
N ILE A 107 -1.21 -0.39 -10.20
CA ILE A 107 -1.98 -1.31 -9.36
C ILE A 107 -3.29 -1.69 -10.06
N TRP A 108 -4.04 -0.70 -10.52
CA TRP A 108 -5.32 -0.84 -11.21
C TRP A 108 -5.27 -1.77 -12.42
N GLY A 109 -4.23 -1.63 -13.26
CA GLY A 109 -4.02 -2.50 -14.42
C GLY A 109 -3.77 -3.98 -14.09
N HIS A 110 -3.52 -4.32 -12.82
CA HIS A 110 -3.35 -5.71 -12.36
C HIS A 110 -4.56 -6.22 -11.55
N LEU A 111 -5.63 -5.43 -11.46
CA LEU A 111 -6.89 -5.83 -10.83
C LEU A 111 -7.83 -6.42 -11.87
N ASN A 112 -8.55 -7.47 -11.51
CA ASN A 112 -9.64 -7.96 -12.35
C ASN A 112 -10.89 -7.09 -12.20
N GLN A 113 -11.90 -7.28 -13.07
CA GLN A 113 -13.13 -6.49 -13.06
C GLN A 113 -13.87 -6.54 -11.71
N THR A 114 -13.89 -7.69 -11.04
CA THR A 114 -14.52 -7.85 -9.72
C THR A 114 -13.80 -7.02 -8.65
N GLU A 115 -12.47 -7.02 -8.66
CA GLU A 115 -11.64 -6.22 -7.77
C GLU A 115 -11.82 -4.72 -8.03
N GLN A 116 -11.82 -4.31 -9.30
CA GLN A 116 -12.05 -2.92 -9.70
C GLN A 116 -13.44 -2.44 -9.27
N GLN A 117 -14.48 -3.24 -9.50
CA GLN A 117 -15.84 -2.89 -9.10
C GLN A 117 -15.98 -2.79 -7.57
N ALA A 118 -15.37 -3.71 -6.82
CA ALA A 118 -15.39 -3.65 -5.37
C ALA A 118 -14.73 -2.37 -4.84
N LEU A 119 -13.62 -1.91 -5.43
CA LEU A 119 -13.00 -0.65 -5.06
C LEU A 119 -13.87 0.57 -5.42
N LYS A 120 -14.49 0.58 -6.61
CA LYS A 120 -15.43 1.65 -7.02
C LYS A 120 -16.62 1.75 -6.05
N ASN A 121 -17.21 0.63 -5.68
CA ASN A 121 -18.27 0.57 -4.67
C ASN A 121 -17.81 1.12 -3.30
N GLY A 122 -16.51 0.95 -2.99
CA GLY A 122 -15.87 1.51 -1.81
C GLY A 122 -15.95 3.04 -1.71
N VAL A 123 -15.91 3.75 -2.84
CA VAL A 123 -16.08 5.20 -2.89
C VAL A 123 -17.49 5.61 -2.44
N SER A 124 -18.50 4.78 -2.72
CA SER A 124 -19.87 4.99 -2.25
C SER A 124 -20.11 4.52 -0.81
N GLY A 125 -19.05 4.18 -0.06
CA GLY A 125 -19.13 3.72 1.32
C GLY A 125 -19.46 2.23 1.50
N GLN A 126 -19.48 1.44 0.43
CA GLN A 126 -19.67 -0.01 0.55
C GLN A 126 -18.38 -0.70 0.97
N SER A 127 -18.45 -1.65 1.90
CA SER A 127 -17.26 -2.39 2.33
C SER A 127 -16.76 -3.34 1.24
N ALA A 128 -15.50 -3.17 0.84
CA ALA A 128 -14.82 -4.03 -0.13
C ALA A 128 -14.09 -5.17 0.59
N THR A 129 -14.78 -6.30 0.81
CA THR A 129 -14.30 -7.42 1.65
C THR A 129 -13.43 -8.45 0.93
N LEU A 130 -13.09 -8.21 -0.34
CA LEU A 130 -12.28 -9.16 -1.12
C LEU A 130 -10.90 -9.37 -0.47
N ARG A 131 -10.60 -10.62 -0.13
CA ARG A 131 -9.30 -11.01 0.45
C ARG A 131 -8.12 -10.57 -0.42
N SER A 132 -8.28 -10.59 -1.75
CA SER A 132 -7.22 -10.18 -2.68
C SER A 132 -6.87 -8.69 -2.53
N LEU A 133 -7.87 -7.81 -2.39
CA LEU A 133 -7.68 -6.38 -2.15
C LEU A 133 -6.97 -6.12 -0.81
N ARG A 134 -7.41 -6.79 0.25
CA ARG A 134 -6.76 -6.70 1.57
C ARG A 134 -5.31 -7.17 1.51
N SER A 135 -5.06 -8.27 0.82
CA SER A 135 -3.72 -8.83 0.67
C SER A 135 -2.76 -7.95 -0.14
N ARG A 136 -3.30 -7.03 -0.96
CA ARG A 136 -2.56 -6.02 -1.72
C ARG A 136 -2.44 -4.69 -0.95
N GLY A 137 -3.01 -4.59 0.24
CA GLY A 137 -3.04 -3.36 1.03
C GLY A 137 -3.92 -2.26 0.42
N LEU A 138 -4.96 -2.61 -0.34
CA LEU A 138 -5.86 -1.61 -0.95
C LEU A 138 -7.02 -1.24 -0.04
N VAL A 139 -7.34 -2.13 0.90
CA VAL A 139 -8.44 -1.97 1.85
C VAL A 139 -8.01 -2.42 3.24
N THR A 140 -8.67 -1.87 4.27
CA THR A 140 -8.52 -2.29 5.67
C THR A 140 -9.19 -3.63 5.93
N GLU A 141 -9.05 -4.12 7.16
CA GLU A 141 -9.69 -5.34 7.64
C GLU A 141 -11.23 -5.21 7.63
N GLU A 142 -11.75 -4.00 7.83
CA GLU A 142 -13.16 -3.63 7.73
C GLU A 142 -13.63 -3.36 6.29
N GLY A 143 -12.72 -3.42 5.31
CA GLY A 143 -13.02 -3.23 3.89
C GLY A 143 -13.14 -1.77 3.45
N HIS A 144 -12.67 -0.82 4.25
CA HIS A 144 -12.54 0.58 3.82
C HIS A 144 -11.31 0.76 2.94
N LEU A 145 -11.32 1.74 2.02
CA LEU A 145 -10.13 2.11 1.25
C LEU A 145 -8.99 2.51 2.19
N PHE A 146 -7.74 2.22 1.81
CA PHE A 146 -6.62 2.41 2.74
C PHE A 146 -6.36 3.86 3.14
N GLY A 147 -6.76 4.84 2.33
CA GLY A 147 -6.52 6.26 2.55
C GLY A 147 -7.16 7.12 1.47
N GLN A 148 -7.28 8.42 1.75
CA GLN A 148 -7.97 9.37 0.87
C GLN A 148 -7.33 9.45 -0.53
N VAL A 149 -6.02 9.19 -0.68
CA VAL A 149 -5.36 9.20 -2.00
C VAL A 149 -5.97 8.18 -2.97
N LEU A 150 -6.38 7.01 -2.48
CA LEU A 150 -7.03 6.00 -3.32
C LEU A 150 -8.47 6.40 -3.61
N GLU A 151 -9.16 6.99 -2.63
CA GLU A 151 -10.54 7.44 -2.77
C GLU A 151 -10.66 8.53 -3.84
N GLU A 152 -9.85 9.59 -3.76
CA GLU A 152 -9.86 10.68 -4.75
C GLU A 152 -9.46 10.16 -6.13
N TRP A 153 -8.41 9.33 -6.20
CA TRP A 153 -7.99 8.75 -7.48
C TRP A 153 -9.09 7.88 -8.14
N LEU A 154 -9.89 7.17 -7.34
CA LEU A 154 -11.01 6.36 -7.84
C LEU A 154 -12.18 7.22 -8.35
N LYS A 155 -12.45 8.38 -7.71
CA LYS A 155 -13.48 9.34 -8.17
C LYS A 155 -13.16 9.91 -9.56
N GLU A 156 -11.89 10.02 -9.90
CA GLU A 156 -11.43 10.49 -11.21
C GLU A 156 -11.39 9.41 -12.29
N GLN A 157 -11.60 8.13 -11.95
CA GLN A 157 -11.60 7.07 -12.96
C GLN A 157 -12.91 7.06 -13.74
N PRO A 158 -12.88 6.97 -15.08
CA PRO A 158 -14.09 6.86 -15.87
C PRO A 158 -14.94 5.64 -15.46
N GLU A 159 -16.25 5.83 -15.44
CA GLU A 159 -17.20 4.72 -15.52
C GLU A 159 -17.02 4.05 -16.88
N ASN A 160 -16.75 2.75 -16.89
CA ASN A 160 -16.66 1.98 -18.13
C ASN A 160 -18.06 1.72 -18.67
#